data_AF-X1PLT6-F1
#
_entry.id   AF-X1PLT6-F1
#
_cell.length_a   1.000
_cell.length_b   1.000
_cell.length_c   1.000
_cell.angle_alpha   90.00
_cell.angle_beta   90.00
_cell.angle_gamma   90.00
#
_symmetry.space_group_name_H-M   'P 1'
#
loop_
_entity.id
_entity.type
_entity.pdbx_description
1 polymer ?
#
loop_
_entity_poly.entity_id
_entity_poly.type
_entity_poly.pdbx_seq_one_letter_code
_entity_poly.pdbx_strand_id
1 'polypeptide(L)'
;ITAGARFFQTQAIYDFDAFARFMKRAEGFNIPILAGIIPLKSAGMARFMNKNVAGVFVPEELIDKMAKTEDKARTGIDIAANLIKELKGMCQGVHIMAIGWEKRIPAILDAAGL
;
A
#
# COMPACT_ATOMS: atom_id res chain seq x y z
N ILE A 1 3.37 22.38 2.94
CA ILE A 1 2.20 22.62 3.82
C ILE A 1 1.81 24.09 3.83
N THR A 2 2.73 25.01 4.13
CA THR A 2 2.50 26.48 4.16
C THR A 2 1.79 27.04 2.91
N ALA A 3 2.01 26.45 1.74
CA ALA A 3 1.35 26.83 0.49
C ALA A 3 -0.16 26.44 0.41
N GLY A 4 -0.72 25.78 1.42
CA GLY A 4 -2.17 25.52 1.52
C GLY A 4 -2.62 24.06 1.34
N ALA A 5 -1.70 23.09 1.18
CA ALA A 5 -2.05 21.68 1.13
C ALA A 5 -2.76 21.23 2.43
N ARG A 6 -3.84 20.43 2.30
CA ARG A 6 -4.70 20.02 3.43
C ARG A 6 -4.68 18.52 3.74
N PHE A 7 -4.07 17.72 2.89
CA PHE A 7 -3.77 16.32 3.14
C PHE A 7 -2.63 15.89 2.23
N PHE A 8 -2.07 14.72 2.50
CA PHE A 8 -1.09 14.07 1.64
C PHE A 8 -1.48 12.64 1.34
N GLN A 9 -1.08 12.16 0.17
CA GLN A 9 -1.09 10.76 -0.17
C GLN A 9 0.36 10.30 -0.24
N THR A 10 0.69 9.19 0.41
CA THR A 10 2.02 8.61 0.27
C THR A 10 2.13 7.84 -1.04
N GLN A 11 3.37 7.49 -1.39
CA GLN A 11 3.59 6.44 -2.37
C GLN A 11 3.20 5.07 -1.80
N ALA A 12 3.20 4.02 -2.64
CA ALA A 12 2.80 2.69 -2.20
C ALA A 12 3.63 2.16 -1.03
N ILE A 13 2.94 1.70 0.01
CA ILE A 13 3.56 1.19 1.25
C ILE A 13 3.50 -0.33 1.25
N TYR A 14 4.66 -0.96 1.46
CA TYR A 14 4.80 -2.40 1.68
C TYR A 14 5.69 -2.74 2.88
N ASP A 15 6.29 -1.74 3.51
CA ASP A 15 7.13 -1.86 4.71
C ASP A 15 6.46 -1.04 5.84
N PHE A 16 5.88 -1.76 6.79
CA PHE A 16 5.16 -1.20 7.93
C PHE A 16 6.07 -0.35 8.82
N ASP A 17 7.27 -0.84 9.13
CA ASP A 17 8.19 -0.16 10.04
C ASP A 17 8.70 1.15 9.43
N ALA A 18 8.95 1.16 8.13
CA ALA A 18 9.28 2.38 7.41
C ALA A 18 8.15 3.40 7.47
N PHE A 19 6.90 2.96 7.29
CA PHE A 19 5.74 3.83 7.39
C PHE A 19 5.51 4.36 8.81
N ALA A 20 5.68 3.52 9.84
CA ALA A 20 5.58 3.93 11.24
C ALA A 20 6.60 5.03 11.60
N ARG A 21 7.86 4.86 11.17
CA ARG A 21 8.90 5.88 11.35
C ARG A 21 8.57 7.17 10.62
N PHE A 22 7.99 7.09 9.43
CA PHE A 22 7.54 8.25 8.68
C PHE A 22 6.40 8.99 9.40
N MET A 23 5.36 8.28 9.85
CA MET A 23 4.23 8.88 10.56
C MET A 23 4.67 9.57 11.86
N LYS A 24 5.59 8.97 12.62
CA LYS A 24 6.17 9.62 13.80
C LYS A 24 6.90 10.93 13.49
N ARG A 25 7.56 11.04 12.34
CA ARG A 25 8.18 12.31 11.91
C ARG A 25 7.15 13.31 11.41
N ALA A 26 6.06 12.82 10.83
CA ALA A 26 5.02 13.64 10.24
C ALA A 26 3.99 14.16 11.25
N GLU A 27 3.89 13.55 12.43
CA GLU A 27 2.88 13.87 13.46
C GLU A 27 2.87 15.35 13.85
N GLY A 28 4.03 15.99 13.89
CA GLY A 28 4.18 17.41 14.24
C GLY A 28 3.55 18.39 13.23
N PHE A 29 3.21 17.93 12.02
CA PHE A 29 2.56 18.77 11.02
C PHE A 29 1.03 18.81 11.15
N ASN A 30 0.44 17.94 11.96
CA ASN A 30 -1.00 17.85 12.22
C ASN A 30 -1.88 17.93 10.94
N ILE A 31 -1.49 17.20 9.90
CA ILE A 31 -2.16 17.18 8.60
C ILE A 31 -2.55 15.74 8.25
N PRO A 32 -3.76 15.48 7.72
CA PRO A 32 -4.17 14.14 7.33
C PRO A 32 -3.24 13.52 6.28
N ILE A 33 -2.87 12.26 6.51
CA ILE A 33 -2.09 11.45 5.57
C ILE A 33 -2.91 10.21 5.20
N LEU A 34 -2.98 9.95 3.89
CA LEU A 34 -3.56 8.75 3.32
C LEU A 34 -2.44 7.81 2.87
N ALA A 35 -2.43 6.59 3.39
CA ALA A 35 -1.45 5.59 3.01
C ALA A 35 -1.75 5.06 1.59
N GLY A 36 -0.78 5.17 0.69
CA GLY A 36 -0.88 4.67 -0.67
C GLY A 36 -0.82 3.14 -0.73
N ILE A 37 -1.77 2.52 -1.43
CA ILE A 37 -1.83 1.07 -1.65
C ILE A 37 -1.88 0.79 -3.15
N ILE A 38 -0.98 -0.08 -3.64
CA ILE A 38 -1.03 -0.65 -4.98
C ILE A 38 -1.18 -2.17 -4.83
N PRO A 39 -2.26 -2.79 -5.34
CA PRO A 39 -2.40 -4.24 -5.32
C PRO A 39 -1.34 -4.92 -6.21
N LEU A 40 -0.58 -5.87 -5.64
CA LEU A 40 0.41 -6.63 -6.41
C LEU A 40 -0.28 -7.67 -7.30
N LYS A 41 -0.04 -7.56 -8.62
CA LYS A 41 -0.64 -8.48 -9.61
C LYS A 41 0.24 -9.67 -9.96
N SER A 42 1.55 -9.53 -9.76
CA SER A 42 2.53 -10.58 -10.01
C SER A 42 3.86 -10.25 -9.34
N ALA A 43 4.72 -11.26 -9.19
CA ALA A 43 6.11 -11.04 -8.78
C ALA A 43 6.90 -10.18 -9.79
N GLY A 44 6.56 -10.28 -11.09
CA GLY A 44 7.17 -9.44 -12.13
C GLY A 44 6.84 -7.95 -11.94
N MET A 45 5.58 -7.64 -11.62
CA MET A 45 5.16 -6.29 -11.26
C MET A 45 5.90 -5.78 -10.01
N ALA A 46 6.00 -6.59 -8.96
CA ALA A 46 6.69 -6.21 -7.74
C ALA A 46 8.18 -5.89 -7.98
N ARG A 47 8.88 -6.75 -8.74
CA ARG A 47 10.27 -6.49 -9.17
C ARG A 47 10.39 -5.24 -10.04
N PHE A 48 9.44 -5.02 -10.95
CA PHE A 48 9.40 -3.80 -11.76
C PHE A 48 9.27 -2.55 -10.88
N MET A 49 8.40 -2.58 -9.86
CA MET A 49 8.24 -1.47 -8.93
C MET A 49 9.55 -1.15 -8.21
N ASN A 50 10.25 -2.14 -7.65
CA ASN A 50 11.54 -1.92 -6.99
C ASN A 50 12.59 -1.31 -7.91
N LYS A 51 12.60 -1.70 -9.19
CA LYS A 51 13.61 -1.23 -10.15
C LYS A 51 13.29 0.15 -10.75
N ASN A 52 12.01 0.48 -10.94
CA ASN A 52 11.61 1.60 -11.80
C ASN A 52 10.74 2.65 -11.10
N VAL A 53 10.19 2.37 -9.92
CA VAL A 53 9.32 3.32 -9.20
C VAL A 53 10.08 3.89 -8.01
N ALA A 54 10.56 5.13 -8.19
CA ALA A 54 11.33 5.83 -7.16
C ALA A 54 10.53 5.94 -5.85
N GLY A 55 11.18 5.59 -4.73
CA GLY A 55 10.57 5.65 -3.40
C GLY A 55 9.62 4.51 -3.07
N VAL A 56 9.46 3.51 -3.93
CA VAL A 56 8.76 2.26 -3.61
C VAL A 56 9.75 1.13 -3.36
N PHE A 57 9.47 0.36 -2.32
CA PHE A 57 10.17 -0.88 -2.00
C PHE A 57 9.16 -1.94 -1.61
N VAL A 58 9.12 -3.04 -2.36
CA VAL A 58 8.36 -4.26 -2.09
C VAL A 58 9.31 -5.28 -1.46
N PRO A 59 9.06 -5.72 -0.22
CA PRO A 59 9.86 -6.76 0.44
C PRO A 59 9.93 -8.05 -0.35
N GLU A 60 11.07 -8.74 -0.27
CA GLU A 60 11.31 -9.99 -1.00
C GLU A 60 10.27 -11.06 -0.63
N GLU A 61 9.79 -11.11 0.61
CA GLU A 61 8.75 -12.06 1.02
C GLU A 61 7.46 -11.93 0.20
N LEU A 62 7.07 -10.70 -0.17
CA LEU A 62 5.85 -10.45 -0.93
C LEU A 62 6.07 -10.81 -2.40
N ILE A 63 7.28 -10.55 -2.91
CA ILE A 63 7.70 -10.97 -4.25
C ILE A 63 7.66 -12.50 -4.37
N ASP A 64 8.22 -13.19 -3.38
CA ASP A 64 8.26 -14.65 -3.29
C ASP A 64 6.86 -15.24 -3.17
N LYS A 65 6.02 -14.68 -2.29
CA LYS A 65 4.61 -15.08 -2.15
C LYS A 65 3.86 -14.95 -3.47
N MET A 66 4.08 -13.86 -4.22
CA MET A 66 3.50 -13.66 -5.54
C MET A 66 4.11 -14.56 -6.64
N ALA A 67 5.32 -15.08 -6.44
CA ALA A 67 5.98 -15.98 -7.38
C ALA A 67 5.53 -17.43 -7.20
N LYS A 68 5.28 -17.85 -5.96
CA LYS A 68 4.96 -19.24 -5.57
C LYS A 68 3.46 -19.54 -5.59
N THR A 69 2.61 -18.52 -5.61
CA THR A 69 1.15 -18.70 -5.58
C THR A 69 0.56 -19.19 -6.90
N GLU A 70 -0.44 -20.06 -6.80
CA GLU A 70 -1.27 -20.52 -7.92
C GLU A 70 -2.35 -19.48 -8.27
N ASP A 71 -2.94 -18.83 -7.26
CA ASP A 71 -3.93 -17.76 -7.43
C ASP A 71 -3.33 -16.39 -7.09
N LYS A 72 -2.71 -15.78 -8.12
CA LYS A 72 -2.13 -14.42 -8.03
C LYS A 72 -3.17 -13.36 -7.69
N ALA A 73 -4.40 -13.54 -8.14
CA ALA A 73 -5.48 -12.60 -7.94
C ALA A 73 -5.89 -12.58 -6.45
N ARG A 74 -6.18 -13.75 -5.88
CA ARG A 74 -6.48 -13.89 -4.47
C ARG A 74 -5.33 -13.42 -3.59
N THR A 75 -4.10 -13.81 -3.93
CA THR A 75 -2.91 -13.43 -3.16
C THR A 75 -2.69 -11.92 -3.14
N GLY A 76 -2.85 -11.24 -4.29
CA GLY A 76 -2.75 -9.80 -4.37
C GLY A 76 -3.84 -9.07 -3.57
N ILE A 77 -5.06 -9.62 -3.54
CA ILE A 77 -6.16 -9.12 -2.70
C ILE A 77 -5.79 -9.26 -1.22
N ASP A 78 -5.34 -10.44 -0.79
CA ASP A 78 -4.99 -10.72 0.60
C ASP A 78 -3.80 -9.86 1.07
N ILE A 79 -2.78 -9.65 0.23
CA ILE A 79 -1.66 -8.74 0.53
C ILE A 79 -2.17 -7.30 0.74
N ALA A 80 -2.97 -6.78 -0.20
CA ALA A 80 -3.50 -5.41 -0.08
C ALA A 80 -4.41 -5.25 1.14
N ALA A 81 -5.27 -6.23 1.42
CA ALA A 81 -6.16 -6.22 2.57
C ALA A 81 -5.38 -6.26 3.90
N ASN A 82 -4.33 -7.09 3.99
CA ASN A 82 -3.48 -7.14 5.19
C ASN A 82 -2.73 -5.83 5.42
N LEU A 83 -2.19 -5.20 4.37
CA LEU A 83 -1.59 -3.88 4.47
C LEU A 83 -2.59 -2.84 5.01
N ILE A 84 -3.82 -2.82 4.49
CA ILE A 84 -4.86 -1.90 4.99
C ILE A 84 -5.14 -2.13 6.49
N LYS A 85 -5.21 -3.39 6.92
CA LYS A 85 -5.43 -3.75 8.34
C LYS A 85 -4.28 -3.29 9.22
N GLU A 86 -3.04 -3.52 8.80
CA GLU A 86 -1.85 -3.11 9.55
C GLU A 86 -1.76 -1.60 9.68
N LEU A 87 -2.08 -0.86 8.62
CA LEU A 87 -2.02 0.60 8.60
C LEU A 87 -3.15 1.27 9.39
N LYS A 88 -4.15 0.50 9.85
CA LYS A 88 -5.30 1.01 10.59
C LYS A 88 -4.86 1.65 11.90
N GLY A 89 -5.27 2.90 12.12
CA GLY A 89 -4.91 3.68 13.31
C GLY A 89 -3.59 4.44 13.22
N MET A 90 -2.77 4.19 12.19
CA MET A 90 -1.52 4.94 11.97
C MET A 90 -1.72 6.20 11.12
N CYS A 91 -2.74 6.20 10.27
CA CYS A 91 -3.04 7.27 9.32
C CYS A 91 -4.55 7.48 9.18
N GLN A 92 -4.96 8.56 8.52
CA GLN A 92 -6.36 8.99 8.47
C GLN A 92 -7.17 8.26 7.40
N GLY A 93 -6.52 7.45 6.55
CA GLY A 93 -7.19 6.64 5.54
C GLY A 93 -6.21 6.01 4.56
N VAL A 94 -6.74 5.35 3.55
CA VAL A 94 -5.96 4.72 2.48
C VAL A 94 -6.32 5.30 1.12
N HIS A 95 -5.34 5.43 0.25
CA HIS A 95 -5.50 5.79 -1.16
C HIS A 95 -5.14 4.58 -2.01
N ILE A 96 -6.15 3.92 -2.57
CA ILE A 96 -5.96 2.71 -3.38
C ILE A 96 -5.79 3.08 -4.85
N MET A 97 -4.60 2.85 -5.38
CA MET A 97 -4.28 2.99 -6.79
C MET A 97 -4.54 1.65 -7.48
N ALA A 98 -5.69 1.52 -8.15
CA ALA A 98 -6.17 0.25 -8.69
C ALA A 98 -5.31 -0.30 -9.85
N ILE A 99 -4.69 0.57 -10.66
CA ILE A 99 -3.86 0.21 -11.83
C ILE A 99 -4.55 -0.85 -12.72
N GLY A 100 -5.84 -0.75 -13.05
CA GLY A 100 -6.53 -1.77 -13.85
C GLY A 100 -7.05 -2.98 -13.06
N TRP A 101 -7.18 -2.87 -11.73
CA TRP A 101 -7.85 -3.85 -10.84
C TRP A 101 -9.12 -3.27 -10.18
N GLU A 102 -9.79 -2.32 -10.84
CA GLU A 102 -10.95 -1.59 -10.31
C GLU A 102 -12.06 -2.55 -9.85
N LYS A 103 -12.34 -3.60 -10.63
CA LYS A 103 -13.35 -4.63 -10.29
C LYS A 103 -13.00 -5.47 -9.07
N ARG A 104 -11.74 -5.46 -8.61
CA ARG A 104 -11.27 -6.22 -7.44
C ARG A 104 -11.20 -5.37 -6.17
N ILE A 105 -11.40 -4.06 -6.26
CA ILE A 105 -11.38 -3.17 -5.10
C ILE A 105 -12.44 -3.57 -4.06
N PRO A 106 -13.69 -3.91 -4.40
CA PRO A 106 -14.67 -4.36 -3.40
C PRO A 106 -14.16 -5.56 -2.60
N ALA A 107 -13.60 -6.57 -3.26
CA ALA A 107 -13.06 -7.75 -2.60
C ALA A 107 -11.85 -7.44 -1.68
N ILE A 108 -11.06 -6.40 -1.99
CA ILE A 108 -9.98 -5.93 -1.12
C ILE A 108 -10.56 -5.28 0.14
N LEU A 109 -11.58 -4.44 -0.01
CA LEU A 109 -12.24 -3.76 1.11
C LEU A 109 -12.95 -4.77 2.02
N ASP A 110 -13.70 -5.70 1.44
CA ASP A 110 -14.35 -6.79 2.18
C ASP A 110 -13.33 -7.61 2.97
N ALA A 111 -12.23 -8.00 2.32
CA ALA A 111 -11.15 -8.75 2.98
C ALA A 111 -10.41 -7.92 4.05
N ALA A 112 -10.39 -6.60 3.93
CA ALA A 112 -9.86 -5.65 4.92
C ALA A 112 -10.83 -5.43 6.10
N GLY A 113 -12.10 -5.83 5.97
CA GLY A 113 -13.15 -5.57 6.95
C GLY A 113 -13.64 -4.12 6.94
N LEU A 114 -13.72 -3.52 5.75
CA LEU A 114 -14.22 -2.16 5.50
C LEU A 114 -15.55 -2.19 4.74
#